data_AF-A0A5C9CII4-F1
#
_entry.id   AF-A0A5C9CII4-F1
#
_cell.length_a   1.000
_cell.length_b   1.000
_cell.length_c   1.000
_cell.angle_alpha   90.00
_cell.angle_beta   90.00
_cell.angle_gamma   90.00
#
_symmetry.space_group_name_H-M   'P 1'
#
loop_
_entity.id
_entity.type
_entity.pdbx_description
1 polymer ?
#
loop_
_entity_poly.entity_id
_entity_poly.type
_entity_poly.pdbx_seq_one_letter_code
_entity_poly.pdbx_strand_id
1 'polypeptide(L)'
;MTKSDTENLKQSKEQRDEESKRQADNQRRNTRLRSDIASVLNISAERVRAADIQKMILWEELSNNVADRHCPYSGVQISAAMLLSEQVEIEHILPFSETLDDSLNNKTVSMRQANRVKGNRTPWQAREEFATQGWAYADILHRAEQMPKAKRYRFGEDGLQRWLKDDAGFLARALNDTRHLSKVTREYLSLICPQNTRVIPGRMTAMLRAKFGLNDVLGLNGEKNRNDHRHHAVDACVIAVTDQGLLQRFAQASASAREQQLNRLVDNMPLPWHNYRDHVQRAISSIWVSHKPDHGHEGAMHNDTAYGLLGNGRVSVHKVVNGKRERMEDNLKVIEFSDAKATARHGVLSTGEPRPYKGYKGDSNYCIEIIRNDKGKWEGEVISTFEAYQLVRQHGLARLRHPKLGVNGRPLVMRLIIDDYVKLEHESHHRVLRVAYANSAGTIAFADHQEANVDKRTRSKELSYVFKTAGSLQKSQARRITISPIGELHDPGFKE
;
A
#
# COMPACT_ATOMS: atom_id res chain seq x y z
N MET A 1 0.26 32.45 17.27
CA MET A 1 -0.58 31.50 18.02
C MET A 1 -1.76 31.11 17.13
N THR A 2 -1.59 30.12 16.26
CA THR A 2 -2.56 29.79 15.20
C THR A 2 -3.19 28.44 15.47
N LYS A 3 -4.48 28.46 15.83
CA LYS A 3 -5.33 27.27 15.96
C LYS A 3 -5.54 26.64 14.57
N SER A 4 -5.45 25.32 14.56
CA SER A 4 -5.51 24.44 13.40
C SER A 4 -6.96 24.18 13.00
N ASP A 5 -7.48 24.92 12.02
CA ASP A 5 -8.81 24.68 11.45
C ASP A 5 -8.71 24.22 9.97
N THR A 6 -8.72 22.91 9.78
CA THR A 6 -9.04 22.26 8.49
C THR A 6 -10.09 21.20 8.78
N GLU A 7 -11.34 21.64 8.70
CA GLU A 7 -12.51 20.97 9.24
C GLU A 7 -13.15 20.03 8.20
N ASN A 8 -13.54 18.83 8.66
CA ASN A 8 -14.78 18.21 8.24
C ASN A 8 -15.88 19.29 8.12
N LEU A 9 -16.77 19.22 7.13
CA LEU A 9 -18.02 20.00 7.06
C LEU A 9 -18.45 20.48 8.45
N LYS A 10 -18.40 21.81 8.72
CA LYS A 10 -18.60 22.46 10.03
C LYS A 10 -19.31 21.51 10.99
N GLN A 11 -18.54 20.90 11.87
CA GLN A 11 -19.08 19.98 12.87
C GLN A 11 -20.24 20.68 13.58
N SER A 12 -21.34 19.97 13.79
CA SER A 12 -22.44 20.51 14.61
C SER A 12 -21.89 20.91 15.97
N LYS A 13 -22.57 21.82 16.68
CA LYS A 13 -22.16 22.21 18.04
C LYS A 13 -21.96 20.96 18.91
N GLU A 14 -22.87 19.99 18.79
CA GLU A 14 -22.80 18.70 19.46
C GLU A 14 -21.53 17.91 19.09
N GLN A 15 -21.15 17.83 17.82
CA GLN A 15 -19.94 17.12 17.40
C GLN A 15 -18.65 17.78 17.91
N ARG A 16 -18.60 19.12 17.99
CA ARG A 16 -17.46 19.85 18.57
C ARG A 16 -17.39 19.68 20.07
N ASP A 17 -18.55 19.72 20.74
CA ASP A 17 -18.64 19.51 22.18
C ASP A 17 -18.24 18.06 22.52
N GLU A 18 -18.64 17.07 21.72
CA GLU A 18 -18.21 15.66 21.83
C GLU A 18 -16.71 15.49 21.58
N GLU A 19 -16.15 16.11 20.54
CA GLU A 19 -14.72 16.02 20.25
C GLU A 19 -13.88 16.71 21.33
N SER A 20 -14.29 17.90 21.78
CA SER A 20 -13.65 18.62 22.88
C SER A 20 -13.71 17.81 24.18
N LYS A 21 -14.87 17.23 24.50
CA LYS A 21 -15.04 16.32 25.65
C LYS A 21 -14.11 15.11 25.53
N ARG A 22 -14.05 14.47 24.36
CA ARG A 22 -13.17 13.33 24.11
C ARG A 22 -11.68 13.70 24.23
N GLN A 23 -11.28 14.86 23.73
CA GLN A 23 -9.90 15.36 23.87
C GLN A 23 -9.55 15.65 25.35
N ALA A 24 -10.46 16.29 26.08
CA ALA A 24 -10.31 16.55 27.51
C ALA A 24 -10.22 15.24 28.32
N ASP A 25 -11.07 14.27 28.03
CA ASP A 25 -11.08 12.95 28.66
C ASP A 25 -9.79 12.18 28.37
N ASN A 26 -9.30 12.22 27.13
CA ASN A 26 -8.00 11.65 26.76
C ASN A 26 -6.84 12.32 27.51
N GLN A 27 -6.85 13.65 27.63
CA GLN A 27 -5.81 14.38 28.34
C GLN A 27 -5.83 14.03 29.84
N ARG A 28 -7.00 14.02 30.46
CA ARG A 28 -7.18 13.61 31.87
C ARG A 28 -6.70 12.17 32.10
N ARG A 29 -7.10 11.24 31.23
CA ARG A 29 -6.65 9.84 31.28
C ARG A 29 -5.13 9.75 31.17
N ASN A 30 -4.53 10.41 30.19
CA ASN A 30 -3.07 10.36 30.00
C ASN A 30 -2.31 10.95 31.19
N THR A 31 -2.80 12.03 31.81
CA THR A 31 -2.21 12.58 33.03
C THR A 31 -2.30 11.60 34.20
N ARG A 32 -3.46 10.97 34.42
CA ARG A 32 -3.63 9.92 35.44
C ARG A 32 -2.65 8.77 35.21
N LEU A 33 -2.65 8.19 34.00
CA LEU A 33 -1.79 7.07 33.66
C LEU A 33 -0.31 7.38 33.85
N ARG A 34 0.13 8.61 33.53
CA ARG A 34 1.51 9.04 33.80
C ARG A 34 1.84 9.03 35.28
N SER A 35 0.93 9.50 36.13
CA SER A 35 1.11 9.47 37.58
C SER A 35 1.20 8.03 38.10
N ASP A 36 0.31 7.15 37.63
CA ASP A 36 0.27 5.75 38.05
C ASP A 36 1.57 5.02 37.65
N ILE A 37 2.03 5.21 36.39
CA ILE A 37 3.27 4.61 35.90
C ILE A 37 4.48 5.13 36.67
N ALA A 38 4.54 6.44 36.92
CA ALA A 38 5.60 7.07 37.68
C ALA A 38 5.72 6.46 39.09
N SER A 39 4.59 6.23 39.75
CA SER A 39 4.54 5.58 41.06
C SER A 39 5.01 4.12 41.00
N VAL A 40 4.59 3.35 40.00
CA VAL A 40 4.95 1.92 39.89
C VAL A 40 6.43 1.74 39.56
N LEU A 41 6.98 2.58 38.69
CA LEU A 41 8.39 2.52 38.28
C LEU A 41 9.33 3.29 39.20
N ASN A 42 8.80 4.03 40.17
CA ASN A 42 9.54 4.93 41.04
C ASN A 42 10.42 5.93 40.24
N ILE A 43 9.82 6.57 39.24
CA ILE A 43 10.45 7.59 38.37
C ILE A 43 9.62 8.86 38.36
N SER A 44 10.18 9.96 37.84
CA SER A 44 9.41 11.18 37.63
C SER A 44 8.42 11.04 36.46
N ALA A 45 7.29 11.75 36.52
CA ALA A 45 6.23 11.67 35.51
C ALA A 45 6.70 12.09 34.10
N GLU A 46 7.70 12.96 34.01
CA GLU A 46 8.30 13.43 32.76
C GLU A 46 9.14 12.35 32.07
N ARG A 47 9.59 11.34 32.82
CA ARG A 47 10.40 10.22 32.31
C ARG A 47 9.56 9.03 31.83
N VAL A 48 8.24 9.10 31.99
CA VAL A 48 7.30 8.07 31.53
C VAL A 48 7.27 8.01 30.01
N ARG A 49 7.49 6.82 29.43
CA ARG A 49 7.54 6.66 27.97
C ARG A 49 6.14 6.55 27.40
N ALA A 50 5.96 6.97 26.15
CA ALA A 50 4.70 6.81 25.43
C ALA A 50 4.25 5.34 25.32
N ALA A 51 5.21 4.42 25.19
CA ALA A 51 4.94 2.98 25.17
C ALA A 51 4.35 2.45 26.48
N ASP A 52 4.76 3.01 27.63
CA ASP A 52 4.25 2.61 28.95
C ASP A 52 2.80 3.07 29.13
N ILE A 53 2.48 4.28 28.64
CA ILE A 53 1.10 4.79 28.59
C ILE A 53 0.23 3.88 27.71
N GLN A 54 0.76 3.46 26.56
CA GLN A 54 0.05 2.55 25.68
C GLN A 54 -0.19 1.18 26.33
N LYS A 55 0.80 0.63 27.04
CA LYS A 55 0.66 -0.60 27.83
C LYS A 55 -0.48 -0.46 28.85
N MET A 56 -0.52 0.64 29.60
CA MET A 56 -1.58 0.89 30.59
C MET A 56 -2.97 0.99 29.96
N ILE A 57 -3.11 1.68 28.81
CA ILE A 57 -4.38 1.74 28.07
C ILE A 57 -4.85 0.34 27.69
N LEU A 58 -3.96 -0.46 27.10
CA LEU A 58 -4.28 -1.81 26.66
C LEU A 58 -4.57 -2.76 27.84
N TRP A 59 -3.91 -2.54 28.99
CA TRP A 59 -4.15 -3.30 30.22
C TRP A 59 -5.51 -3.01 30.86
N GLU A 60 -5.93 -1.74 30.87
CA GLU A 60 -7.29 -1.36 31.29
C GLU A 60 -8.37 -1.92 30.36
N GLU A 61 -8.06 -2.09 29.08
CA GLU A 61 -8.96 -2.71 28.10
C GLU A 61 -9.10 -4.23 28.25
N LEU A 62 -8.24 -4.91 29.03
CA LEU A 62 -8.37 -6.34 29.29
C LEU A 62 -9.62 -6.64 30.14
N SER A 63 -9.88 -5.80 31.14
CA SER A 63 -11.05 -5.89 32.01
C SER A 63 -11.21 -4.61 32.84
N ASN A 64 -12.46 -4.24 33.11
CA ASN A 64 -12.80 -3.18 34.05
C ASN A 64 -12.41 -3.54 35.49
N ASN A 65 -12.45 -4.83 35.84
CA ASN A 65 -11.99 -5.31 37.14
C ASN A 65 -10.48 -5.53 37.10
N VAL A 66 -9.73 -4.84 37.95
CA VAL A 66 -8.27 -4.96 38.06
C VAL A 66 -7.85 -6.39 38.36
N ALA A 67 -8.63 -7.13 39.16
CA ALA A 67 -8.35 -8.53 39.49
C ALA A 67 -8.48 -9.45 38.27
N ASP A 68 -9.27 -9.06 37.26
CA ASP A 68 -9.55 -9.88 36.08
C ASP A 68 -8.70 -9.51 34.86
N ARG A 69 -7.69 -8.66 35.03
CA ARG A 69 -6.77 -8.25 33.95
C ARG A 69 -5.74 -9.35 33.67
N HIS A 70 -6.16 -10.35 32.92
CA HIS A 70 -5.35 -11.50 32.54
C HIS A 70 -4.81 -11.37 31.11
N CYS A 71 -3.65 -11.97 30.87
CA CYS A 71 -3.11 -12.19 29.54
C CYS A 71 -4.18 -12.85 28.65
N PRO A 72 -4.52 -12.30 27.47
CA PRO A 72 -5.60 -12.82 26.64
C PRO A 72 -5.39 -14.27 26.24
N TYR A 73 -4.13 -14.65 26.00
CA TYR A 73 -3.77 -16.00 25.55
C TYR A 73 -3.52 -16.95 26.70
N SER A 74 -2.57 -16.63 27.59
CA SER A 74 -2.14 -17.56 28.63
C SER A 74 -3.00 -17.57 29.89
N GLY A 75 -3.88 -16.58 30.07
CA GLY A 75 -4.69 -16.44 31.28
C GLY A 75 -3.91 -16.01 32.52
N VAL A 76 -2.61 -15.72 32.42
CA VAL A 76 -1.80 -15.23 33.56
C VAL A 76 -2.27 -13.84 33.99
N GLN A 77 -2.49 -13.64 35.29
CA GLN A 77 -2.88 -12.33 35.82
C GLN A 77 -1.74 -11.32 35.67
N ILE A 78 -2.04 -10.16 35.09
CA ILE A 78 -1.04 -9.11 34.84
C ILE A 78 -1.24 -8.01 35.89
N SER A 79 -0.30 -7.86 36.81
CA SER A 79 -0.24 -6.70 37.70
C SER A 79 0.33 -5.47 37.00
N ALA A 80 0.11 -4.26 37.52
CA ALA A 80 0.69 -3.03 36.97
C ALA A 80 2.23 -3.09 36.92
N ALA A 81 2.87 -3.67 37.95
CA ALA A 81 4.33 -3.86 37.97
C ALA A 81 4.79 -4.86 36.90
N MET A 82 4.06 -5.97 36.71
CA MET A 82 4.37 -6.96 35.68
C MET A 82 4.20 -6.39 34.27
N LEU A 83 3.13 -5.62 34.04
CA LEU A 83 2.83 -4.95 32.77
C LEU A 83 4.00 -4.08 32.29
N LEU A 84 4.56 -3.29 33.20
CA LEU A 84 5.64 -2.34 32.93
C LEU A 84 7.02 -3.00 32.90
N SER A 85 7.10 -4.30 33.15
CA SER A 85 8.32 -5.09 33.00
C SER A 85 8.49 -5.66 31.59
N GLU A 86 9.63 -6.30 31.35
CA GLU A 86 9.96 -7.04 30.12
C GLU A 86 9.14 -8.34 29.94
N GLN A 87 8.37 -8.76 30.95
CA GLN A 87 7.56 -9.99 30.85
C GLN A 87 6.33 -9.81 29.96
N VAL A 88 5.89 -8.56 29.77
CA VAL A 88 4.69 -8.19 29.02
C VAL A 88 5.06 -7.29 27.86
N GLU A 89 4.48 -7.56 26.71
CA GLU A 89 4.69 -6.79 25.49
C GLU A 89 3.37 -6.43 24.81
N ILE A 90 3.41 -5.35 24.04
CA ILE A 90 2.33 -4.98 23.13
C ILE A 90 2.50 -5.80 21.87
N GLU A 91 1.43 -6.45 21.42
CA GLU A 91 1.45 -7.26 20.21
C GLU A 91 0.17 -7.06 19.38
N HIS A 92 0.21 -7.47 18.12
CA HIS A 92 -0.89 -7.32 17.18
C HIS A 92 -1.76 -8.58 17.14
N ILE A 93 -3.02 -8.47 17.58
CA ILE A 93 -3.99 -9.58 17.62
C ILE A 93 -4.03 -10.27 16.24
N LEU A 94 -4.29 -9.51 15.17
CA LEU A 94 -4.13 -9.98 13.80
C LEU A 94 -2.72 -9.62 13.27
N PRO A 95 -2.06 -10.49 12.47
CA PRO A 95 -0.71 -10.24 11.96
C PRO A 95 -0.58 -8.88 11.26
N PHE A 96 0.37 -8.06 11.71
CA PHE A 96 0.65 -6.77 11.08
C PHE A 96 1.12 -6.92 9.63
N SER A 97 1.88 -7.98 9.32
CA SER A 97 2.34 -8.29 7.96
C SER A 97 1.19 -8.54 6.97
N GLU A 98 0.02 -8.97 7.45
CA GLU A 98 -1.17 -9.23 6.62
C GLU A 98 -2.15 -8.06 6.64
N THR A 99 -2.30 -7.38 7.78
CA THR A 99 -3.32 -6.33 7.96
C THR A 99 -2.77 -4.91 7.80
N LEU A 100 -1.49 -4.68 8.05
CA LEU A 100 -0.87 -3.36 8.22
C LEU A 100 -1.58 -2.46 9.26
N ASP A 101 -2.46 -3.04 10.09
CA ASP A 101 -3.30 -2.36 11.07
C ASP A 101 -2.51 -2.16 12.36
N ASP A 102 -1.95 -0.97 12.52
CA ASP A 102 -1.22 -0.55 13.74
C ASP A 102 -2.12 0.14 14.78
N SER A 103 -3.43 0.13 14.57
CA SER A 103 -4.38 0.80 15.47
C SER A 103 -4.44 0.12 16.84
N LEU A 104 -4.92 0.85 17.86
CA LEU A 104 -5.15 0.27 19.19
C LEU A 104 -6.15 -0.89 19.15
N ASN A 105 -7.09 -0.91 18.20
CA ASN A 105 -8.07 -1.99 18.05
C ASN A 105 -7.42 -3.31 17.61
N ASN A 106 -6.26 -3.27 16.96
CA ASN A 106 -5.49 -4.46 16.62
C ASN A 106 -4.40 -4.79 17.64
N LYS A 107 -4.23 -3.99 18.70
CA LYS A 107 -3.17 -4.19 19.69
C LYS A 107 -3.74 -4.73 20.99
N THR A 108 -2.97 -5.58 21.68
CA THR A 108 -3.23 -5.98 23.06
C THR A 108 -1.92 -6.10 23.82
N VAL A 109 -1.99 -6.16 25.15
CA VAL A 109 -0.86 -6.61 25.97
C VAL A 109 -0.95 -8.12 26.17
N SER A 110 0.19 -8.80 26.15
CA SER A 110 0.27 -10.23 26.41
C SER A 110 1.60 -10.61 27.06
N MET A 111 1.64 -11.78 27.71
CA MET A 111 2.91 -12.35 28.17
C MET A 111 3.79 -12.64 26.96
N ARG A 112 5.08 -12.27 27.04
CA ARG A 112 6.07 -12.47 25.98
C ARG A 112 6.13 -13.93 25.49
N GLN A 113 6.00 -14.90 26.39
CA GLN A 113 5.96 -16.32 26.02
C GLN A 113 4.74 -16.63 25.12
N ALA A 114 3.57 -16.10 25.46
CA ALA A 114 2.35 -16.36 24.71
C ALA A 114 2.37 -15.69 23.33
N ASN A 115 2.91 -14.48 23.23
CA ASN A 115 3.12 -13.83 21.94
C ASN A 115 4.10 -14.61 21.04
N ARG A 116 5.18 -15.17 21.61
CA ARG A 116 6.12 -16.04 20.86
C ARG A 116 5.46 -17.31 20.33
N VAL A 117 4.57 -17.93 21.12
CA VAL A 117 3.79 -19.10 20.70
C VAL A 117 2.85 -18.74 19.55
N LYS A 118 2.19 -17.58 19.63
CA LYS A 118 1.34 -17.06 18.55
C LYS A 118 2.14 -16.83 17.25
N GLY A 119 3.25 -16.10 17.36
CA GLY A 119 4.07 -15.71 16.21
C GLY A 119 3.31 -14.81 15.22
N ASN A 120 3.72 -14.84 13.95
CA ASN A 120 3.05 -14.07 12.88
C ASN A 120 1.79 -14.78 12.36
N ARG A 121 0.85 -15.09 13.27
CA ARG A 121 -0.42 -15.77 13.00
C ARG A 121 -1.55 -15.11 13.76
N THR A 122 -2.78 -15.34 13.31
CA THR A 122 -3.99 -14.99 14.08
C THR A 122 -4.10 -15.87 15.33
N PRO A 123 -4.87 -15.46 16.37
CA PRO A 123 -5.09 -16.32 17.53
C PRO A 123 -5.68 -17.68 17.13
N TRP A 124 -6.62 -17.69 16.17
CA TRP A 124 -7.27 -18.92 15.69
C TRP A 124 -6.31 -19.88 14.99
N GLN A 125 -5.38 -19.35 14.18
CA GLN A 125 -4.36 -20.16 13.52
C GLN A 125 -3.35 -20.74 14.51
N ALA A 126 -3.15 -20.10 15.67
CA ALA A 126 -2.24 -20.56 16.72
C ALA A 126 -2.93 -21.41 17.82
N ARG A 127 -4.21 -21.78 17.62
CA ARG A 127 -5.04 -22.44 18.64
C ARG A 127 -4.46 -23.78 19.12
N GLU A 128 -3.82 -24.54 18.23
CA GLU A 128 -3.27 -25.86 18.54
C GLU A 128 -2.00 -25.73 19.38
N GLU A 129 -1.16 -24.73 19.09
CA GLU A 129 0.02 -24.42 19.89
C GLU A 129 -0.36 -23.85 21.26
N PHE A 130 -1.41 -23.03 21.34
CA PHE A 130 -1.95 -22.59 22.62
C PHE A 130 -2.48 -23.77 23.45
N ALA A 131 -3.23 -24.68 22.84
CA ALA A 131 -3.71 -25.88 23.51
C ALA A 131 -2.54 -26.74 24.05
N THR A 132 -1.45 -26.86 23.29
CA THR A 132 -0.23 -27.56 23.73
C THR A 132 0.41 -26.93 24.99
N GLN A 133 0.21 -25.63 25.21
CA GLN A 133 0.66 -24.93 26.42
C GLN A 133 -0.36 -24.99 27.58
N GLY A 134 -1.48 -25.70 27.40
CA GLY A 134 -2.60 -25.74 28.35
C GLY A 134 -3.50 -24.50 28.28
N TRP A 135 -3.42 -23.70 27.23
CA TRP A 135 -4.25 -22.51 27.05
C TRP A 135 -5.40 -22.84 26.10
N ALA A 136 -6.53 -23.28 26.65
CA ALA A 136 -7.69 -23.65 25.86
C ALA A 136 -8.25 -22.45 25.10
N TYR A 137 -8.58 -22.65 23.83
CA TYR A 137 -9.05 -21.56 22.97
C TYR A 137 -10.36 -20.94 23.44
N ALA A 138 -11.24 -21.75 24.05
CA ALA A 138 -12.48 -21.27 24.68
C ALA A 138 -12.21 -20.21 25.75
N ASP A 139 -11.16 -20.39 26.55
CA ASP A 139 -10.79 -19.42 27.60
C ASP A 139 -10.22 -18.13 27.00
N ILE A 140 -9.53 -18.22 25.85
CA ILE A 140 -9.03 -17.06 25.10
C ILE A 140 -10.22 -16.22 24.61
N LEU A 141 -11.22 -16.88 24.02
CA LEU A 141 -12.45 -16.21 23.58
C LEU A 141 -13.19 -15.57 24.76
N HIS A 142 -13.32 -16.28 25.88
CA HIS A 142 -13.99 -15.75 27.07
C HIS A 142 -13.29 -14.50 27.64
N ARG A 143 -11.95 -14.49 27.69
CA ARG A 143 -11.19 -13.29 28.07
C ARG A 143 -11.35 -12.16 27.06
N ALA A 144 -11.36 -12.48 25.76
CA ALA A 144 -11.58 -11.48 24.72
C ALA A 144 -12.95 -10.81 24.82
N GLU A 145 -13.99 -11.48 25.32
CA GLU A 145 -15.34 -10.89 25.52
C GLU A 145 -15.34 -9.69 26.48
N GLN A 146 -14.39 -9.65 27.43
CA GLN A 146 -14.25 -8.54 28.39
C GLN A 146 -13.66 -7.28 27.74
N MET A 147 -13.03 -7.41 26.57
CA MET A 147 -12.40 -6.30 25.86
C MET A 147 -13.41 -5.42 25.11
N PRO A 148 -13.00 -4.23 24.60
CA PRO A 148 -13.83 -3.43 23.73
C PRO A 148 -14.33 -4.21 22.50
N LYS A 149 -15.59 -3.96 22.10
CA LYS A 149 -16.29 -4.66 21.00
C LYS A 149 -15.48 -4.73 19.70
N ALA A 150 -14.73 -3.67 19.38
CA ALA A 150 -13.90 -3.57 18.18
C ALA A 150 -12.70 -4.54 18.15
N LYS A 151 -12.33 -5.12 19.29
CA LYS A 151 -11.24 -6.12 19.41
C LYS A 151 -11.76 -7.55 19.41
N ARG A 152 -12.92 -7.79 20.03
CA ARG A 152 -13.45 -9.14 20.31
C ARG A 152 -13.42 -10.06 19.09
N TYR A 153 -13.95 -9.59 17.97
CA TYR A 153 -14.09 -10.40 16.77
C TYR A 153 -12.73 -10.84 16.19
N ARG A 154 -11.64 -10.13 16.47
CA ARG A 154 -10.29 -10.43 15.96
C ARG A 154 -9.69 -11.68 16.57
N PHE A 155 -10.24 -12.13 17.71
CA PHE A 155 -9.93 -13.42 18.31
C PHE A 155 -10.82 -14.55 17.77
N GLY A 156 -11.81 -14.27 16.91
CA GLY A 156 -12.67 -15.30 16.32
C GLY A 156 -11.95 -16.12 15.24
N GLU A 157 -12.55 -17.26 14.89
CA GLU A 157 -12.11 -18.08 13.75
C GLU A 157 -12.10 -17.30 12.43
N ASP A 158 -13.13 -16.48 12.22
CA ASP A 158 -13.31 -15.62 11.06
C ASP A 158 -12.72 -14.22 11.25
N GLY A 159 -11.93 -14.00 12.32
CA GLY A 159 -11.52 -12.66 12.74
C GLY A 159 -10.73 -11.89 11.69
N LEU A 160 -9.85 -12.58 10.95
CA LEU A 160 -9.11 -11.99 9.84
C LEU A 160 -10.00 -11.75 8.61
N GLN A 161 -10.88 -12.69 8.25
CA GLN A 161 -11.80 -12.52 7.12
C GLN A 161 -12.77 -11.36 7.36
N ARG A 162 -13.27 -11.24 8.59
CA ARG A 162 -14.14 -10.13 8.99
C ARG A 162 -13.42 -8.80 8.97
N TRP A 163 -12.18 -8.75 9.48
CA TRP A 163 -11.34 -7.57 9.33
C TRP A 163 -11.13 -7.24 7.85
N LEU A 164 -10.85 -8.24 6.99
CA LEU A 164 -10.65 -8.05 5.55
C LEU A 164 -11.89 -7.49 4.83
N LYS A 165 -13.08 -7.76 5.36
CA LYS A 165 -14.36 -7.30 4.81
C LYS A 165 -14.75 -5.90 5.32
N ASP A 166 -14.62 -5.68 6.63
CA ASP A 166 -15.18 -4.52 7.32
C ASP A 166 -14.12 -3.43 7.62
N ASP A 167 -12.87 -3.84 7.85
CA ASP A 167 -11.80 -3.03 8.44
C ASP A 167 -10.47 -3.08 7.65
N ALA A 168 -10.45 -3.63 6.42
CA ALA A 168 -9.29 -3.69 5.50
C ALA A 168 -8.84 -2.33 4.97
N GLY A 169 -8.96 -1.31 5.82
CA GLY A 169 -8.58 0.05 5.63
C GLY A 169 -7.07 0.20 5.62
N PHE A 170 -6.42 -0.36 4.61
CA PHE A 170 -5.31 0.33 3.92
C PHE A 170 -5.66 1.83 3.73
N LEU A 171 -6.96 2.12 3.60
CA LEU A 171 -7.59 3.44 3.71
C LEU A 171 -7.23 4.25 4.96
N ALA A 172 -7.12 3.75 6.20
CA ALA A 172 -7.00 4.65 7.36
C ALA A 172 -5.66 5.42 7.39
N ARG A 173 -4.54 4.76 7.05
CA ARG A 173 -3.23 5.42 6.90
C ARG A 173 -3.21 6.28 5.65
N ALA A 174 -3.65 5.75 4.50
CA ALA A 174 -3.75 6.51 3.26
C ALA A 174 -4.67 7.74 3.37
N LEU A 175 -5.76 7.67 4.15
CA LEU A 175 -6.70 8.77 4.41
C LEU A 175 -6.08 9.82 5.33
N ASN A 176 -5.35 9.41 6.38
CA ASN A 176 -4.60 10.35 7.22
C ASN A 176 -3.49 11.05 6.43
N ASP A 177 -2.75 10.31 5.61
CA ASP A 177 -1.71 10.86 4.73
C ASP A 177 -2.32 11.80 3.69
N THR A 178 -3.45 11.42 3.07
CA THR A 178 -4.19 12.26 2.12
C THR A 178 -4.75 13.52 2.80
N ARG A 179 -5.21 13.43 4.05
CA ARG A 179 -5.70 14.57 4.84
C ARG A 179 -4.57 15.53 5.16
N HIS A 180 -3.43 15.00 5.59
CA HIS A 180 -2.23 15.80 5.84
C HIS A 180 -1.75 16.48 4.57
N LEU A 181 -1.63 15.74 3.45
CA LEU A 181 -1.22 16.29 2.17
C LEU A 181 -2.17 17.39 1.70
N SER A 182 -3.48 17.19 1.80
CA SER A 182 -4.48 18.21 1.44
C SER A 182 -4.32 19.50 2.27
N LYS A 183 -3.99 19.37 3.57
CA LYS A 183 -3.73 20.52 4.44
C LYS A 183 -2.48 21.28 4.01
N VAL A 184 -1.38 20.56 3.79
CA VAL A 184 -0.11 21.15 3.34
C VAL A 184 -0.27 21.79 1.96
N THR A 185 -0.95 21.13 1.02
CA THR A 185 -1.25 21.67 -0.31
C THR A 185 -2.09 22.93 -0.22
N ARG A 186 -3.11 22.99 0.64
CA ARG A 186 -3.90 24.22 0.87
C ARG A 186 -3.02 25.33 1.42
N GLU A 187 -2.21 25.07 2.44
CA GLU A 187 -1.32 26.08 3.05
C GLU A 187 -0.35 26.63 1.99
N TYR A 188 0.30 25.75 1.24
CA TYR A 188 1.21 26.12 0.16
C TYR A 188 0.52 26.91 -0.96
N LEU A 189 -0.60 26.41 -1.49
CA LEU A 189 -1.35 27.11 -2.55
C LEU A 189 -1.95 28.43 -2.07
N SER A 190 -2.25 28.58 -0.78
CA SER A 190 -2.72 29.86 -0.23
C SER A 190 -1.62 30.92 -0.20
N LEU A 191 -0.34 30.54 -0.24
CA LEU A 191 0.73 31.53 -0.40
C LEU A 191 0.80 32.07 -1.83
N ILE A 192 0.44 31.25 -2.82
CA ILE A 192 0.47 31.60 -4.24
C ILE A 192 -0.87 32.25 -4.67
N CYS A 193 -1.98 31.71 -4.19
CA CYS A 193 -3.36 32.04 -4.53
C CYS A 193 -4.19 32.31 -3.25
N PRO A 194 -3.89 33.38 -2.49
CA PRO A 194 -4.39 33.60 -1.12
C PRO A 194 -5.91 33.71 -1.00
N GLN A 195 -6.59 34.29 -1.98
CA GLN A 195 -8.05 34.49 -1.93
C GLN A 195 -8.86 33.46 -2.72
N ASN A 196 -8.19 32.60 -3.50
CA ASN A 196 -8.86 31.68 -4.43
C ASN A 196 -8.61 30.19 -4.13
N THR A 197 -7.88 29.86 -3.07
CA THR A 197 -7.63 28.47 -2.66
C THR A 197 -8.72 27.98 -1.73
N ARG A 198 -9.43 26.93 -2.13
CA ARG A 198 -10.50 26.31 -1.34
C ARG A 198 -10.33 24.79 -1.26
N VAL A 199 -10.88 24.20 -0.20
CA VAL A 199 -10.90 22.75 0.00
C VAL A 199 -12.35 22.30 0.05
N ILE A 200 -12.71 21.36 -0.81
CA ILE A 200 -14.05 20.77 -0.86
C ILE A 200 -14.02 19.41 -0.14
N PRO A 201 -14.86 19.18 0.89
CA PRO A 201 -14.91 17.90 1.59
C PRO A 201 -15.37 16.76 0.69
N GLY A 202 -14.74 15.58 0.79
CA GLY A 202 -15.04 14.43 -0.06
C GLY A 202 -16.50 13.95 -0.01
N ARG A 203 -17.18 14.07 1.15
CA ARG A 203 -18.62 13.78 1.28
C ARG A 203 -19.46 14.69 0.39
N MET A 204 -19.11 15.97 0.30
CA MET A 204 -19.80 16.92 -0.59
C MET A 204 -19.57 16.58 -2.05
N THR A 205 -18.31 16.29 -2.43
CA THR A 205 -17.99 15.84 -3.79
C THR A 205 -18.81 14.62 -4.19
N ALA A 206 -18.99 13.64 -3.29
CA ALA A 206 -19.79 12.45 -3.57
C ALA A 206 -21.28 12.77 -3.79
N MET A 207 -21.88 13.63 -2.96
CA MET A 207 -23.29 14.04 -3.11
C MET A 207 -23.51 14.82 -4.40
N LEU A 208 -22.64 15.79 -4.70
CA LEU A 208 -22.72 16.59 -5.92
C LEU A 208 -22.49 15.75 -7.19
N ARG A 209 -21.54 14.81 -7.15
CA ARG A 209 -21.31 13.87 -8.25
C ARG A 209 -22.56 13.04 -8.55
N ALA A 210 -23.26 12.56 -7.52
CA ALA A 210 -24.52 11.84 -7.69
C ALA A 210 -25.61 12.74 -8.29
N LYS A 211 -25.77 13.96 -7.77
CA LYS A 211 -26.75 14.94 -8.26
C LYS A 211 -26.54 15.35 -9.72
N PHE A 212 -25.30 15.52 -10.13
CA PHE A 212 -24.96 15.88 -11.50
C PHE A 212 -25.04 14.67 -12.47
N GLY A 213 -25.42 13.49 -11.99
CA GLY A 213 -25.49 12.28 -12.80
C GLY A 213 -24.12 11.90 -13.35
N LEU A 214 -23.07 12.02 -12.54
CA LEU A 214 -21.69 11.76 -12.95
C LEU A 214 -21.12 10.42 -12.43
N ASN A 215 -21.86 9.70 -11.57
CA ASN A 215 -21.39 8.41 -11.03
C ASN A 215 -21.26 7.34 -12.14
N ASP A 216 -22.12 7.41 -13.15
CA ASP A 216 -22.24 6.46 -14.26
C ASP A 216 -21.40 6.85 -15.49
N VAL A 217 -20.66 7.96 -15.45
CA VAL A 217 -19.78 8.38 -16.57
C VAL A 217 -18.73 7.32 -16.90
N LEU A 218 -18.29 6.56 -15.89
CA LEU A 218 -17.32 5.45 -16.02
C LEU A 218 -17.84 4.12 -15.47
N GLY A 219 -19.01 4.12 -14.84
CA GLY A 219 -19.56 2.97 -14.12
C GLY A 219 -20.91 2.53 -14.67
N LEU A 220 -21.23 1.25 -14.45
CA LEU A 220 -22.54 0.70 -14.76
C LEU A 220 -23.46 0.91 -13.54
N ASN A 221 -24.75 1.14 -13.77
CA ASN A 221 -25.80 1.19 -12.73
C ASN A 221 -25.66 2.28 -11.66
N GLY A 222 -25.04 3.42 -11.96
CA GLY A 222 -25.03 4.58 -11.06
C GLY A 222 -24.02 4.51 -9.91
N GLU A 223 -23.14 3.50 -9.90
CA GLU A 223 -22.03 3.38 -8.94
C GLU A 223 -20.71 3.91 -9.52
N LYS A 224 -19.91 4.55 -8.67
CA LYS A 224 -18.57 5.04 -9.05
C LYS A 224 -17.65 3.86 -9.37
N ASN A 225 -17.20 3.76 -10.62
CA ASN A 225 -16.18 2.79 -11.02
C ASN A 225 -14.79 3.18 -10.47
N ARG A 226 -14.33 2.46 -9.45
CA ARG A 226 -12.98 2.66 -8.86
C ARG A 226 -11.88 1.91 -9.60
N ASN A 227 -12.25 1.07 -10.56
CA ASN A 227 -11.32 0.29 -11.38
C ASN A 227 -10.83 1.07 -12.61
N ASP A 228 -11.28 2.30 -12.81
CA ASP A 228 -10.79 3.22 -13.84
C ASP A 228 -10.23 4.50 -13.22
N HIS A 229 -8.96 4.81 -13.41
CA HIS A 229 -8.28 5.97 -12.84
C HIS A 229 -8.91 7.32 -13.22
N ARG A 230 -9.64 7.40 -14.35
CA ARG A 230 -10.29 8.65 -14.80
C ARG A 230 -11.41 9.10 -13.85
N HIS A 231 -11.83 8.27 -12.90
CA HIS A 231 -12.79 8.69 -11.86
C HIS A 231 -12.25 9.85 -11.01
N HIS A 232 -10.93 10.02 -10.92
CA HIS A 232 -10.32 11.18 -10.26
C HIS A 232 -10.59 12.48 -11.02
N ALA A 233 -10.61 12.44 -12.36
CA ALA A 233 -10.96 13.58 -13.18
C ALA A 233 -12.46 13.92 -13.07
N VAL A 234 -13.33 12.90 -12.95
CA VAL A 234 -14.76 13.12 -12.67
C VAL A 234 -14.94 13.88 -11.35
N ASP A 235 -14.24 13.46 -10.30
CA ASP A 235 -14.24 14.16 -9.01
C ASP A 235 -13.72 15.60 -9.13
N ALA A 236 -12.66 15.81 -9.93
CA ALA A 236 -12.10 17.13 -10.18
C ALA A 236 -13.09 18.08 -10.88
N CYS A 237 -13.87 17.59 -11.85
CA CYS A 237 -14.94 18.39 -12.48
C CYS A 237 -15.97 18.86 -11.44
N VAL A 238 -16.40 17.99 -10.52
CA VAL A 238 -17.33 18.35 -9.45
C VAL A 238 -16.73 19.41 -8.53
N ILE A 239 -15.46 19.25 -8.13
CA ILE A 239 -14.76 20.22 -7.28
C ILE A 239 -14.66 21.59 -7.99
N ALA A 240 -14.33 21.60 -9.29
CA ALA A 240 -14.12 22.83 -10.06
C ALA A 240 -15.40 23.68 -10.19
N VAL A 241 -16.57 23.05 -10.32
CA VAL A 241 -17.87 23.77 -10.40
C VAL A 241 -18.47 24.11 -9.04
N THR A 242 -17.82 23.70 -7.94
CA THR A 242 -18.30 23.99 -6.57
C THR A 242 -17.79 25.35 -6.11
N ASP A 243 -18.70 26.32 -6.01
CA ASP A 243 -18.39 27.68 -5.55
C ASP A 243 -18.51 27.86 -4.01
N GLN A 244 -18.06 29.01 -3.53
CA GLN A 244 -18.08 29.34 -2.10
C GLN A 244 -19.51 29.48 -1.57
N GLY A 245 -20.43 30.03 -2.36
CA GLY A 245 -21.83 30.20 -1.95
C GLY A 245 -22.51 28.86 -1.75
N LEU A 246 -22.25 27.90 -2.64
CA LEU A 246 -22.73 26.54 -2.54
C LEU A 246 -22.15 25.85 -1.31
N LEU A 247 -20.84 25.98 -1.08
CA LEU A 247 -20.19 25.44 0.11
C LEU A 247 -20.77 26.00 1.42
N GLN A 248 -21.06 27.30 1.47
CA GLN A 248 -21.69 27.94 2.63
C GLN A 248 -23.11 27.44 2.86
N ARG A 249 -23.93 27.33 1.80
CA ARG A 249 -25.29 26.77 1.88
C ARG A 249 -25.28 25.34 2.42
N PHE A 250 -24.35 24.51 1.95
CA PHE A 250 -24.17 23.15 2.46
C PHE A 250 -23.70 23.11 3.92
N ALA A 251 -22.77 23.98 4.30
CA ALA A 251 -22.26 24.03 5.67
C ALA A 251 -23.36 24.46 6.65
N GLN A 252 -24.23 25.40 6.26
CA GLN A 252 -25.40 25.82 7.03
C GLN A 252 -26.44 24.69 7.15
N ALA A 253 -26.75 24.00 6.05
CA ALA A 253 -27.69 22.88 6.04
C ALA A 253 -27.16 21.63 6.77
N SER A 254 -25.83 21.47 6.88
CA SER A 254 -25.21 20.38 7.65
C SER A 254 -25.21 20.66 9.15
N ALA A 255 -25.15 21.93 9.56
CA ALA A 255 -25.11 22.35 10.96
C ALA A 255 -26.46 22.23 11.69
N SER A 256 -27.58 22.12 10.96
CA SER A 256 -28.95 22.04 11.51
C SER A 256 -29.39 20.63 11.96
N ALA A 257 -28.45 19.67 12.03
CA ALA A 257 -28.64 18.30 12.55
C ALA A 257 -29.71 17.42 11.86
N ARG A 258 -30.22 17.81 10.68
CA ARG A 258 -31.19 17.01 9.91
C ARG A 258 -30.62 16.62 8.55
N GLU A 259 -30.16 15.38 8.41
CA GLU A 259 -29.67 14.79 7.16
C GLU A 259 -30.67 14.93 5.99
N GLN A 260 -31.97 14.94 6.30
CA GLN A 260 -33.05 15.20 5.33
C GLN A 260 -33.00 16.60 4.69
N GLN A 261 -32.50 17.63 5.39
CA GLN A 261 -32.36 18.98 4.82
C GLN A 261 -31.19 19.06 3.83
N LEU A 262 -30.12 18.29 4.09
CA LEU A 262 -28.96 18.22 3.21
C LEU A 262 -29.31 17.57 1.86
N ASN A 263 -30.03 16.44 1.89
CA ASN A 263 -30.47 15.76 0.69
C ASN A 263 -31.44 16.64 -0.13
N ARG A 264 -32.41 17.29 0.51
CA ARG A 264 -33.32 18.24 -0.19
C ARG A 264 -32.58 19.40 -0.87
N LEU A 265 -31.51 19.93 -0.25
CA LEU A 265 -30.71 21.00 -0.84
C LEU A 265 -29.96 20.52 -2.09
N VAL A 266 -29.45 19.29 -2.06
CA VAL A 266 -28.81 18.63 -3.20
C VAL A 266 -29.83 18.39 -4.31
N ASP A 267 -31.00 17.83 -3.98
CA ASP A 267 -32.04 17.45 -4.95
C ASP A 267 -32.57 18.65 -5.74
N ASN A 268 -32.65 19.83 -5.13
CA ASN A 268 -33.15 21.05 -5.78
C ASN A 268 -32.06 21.86 -6.52
N MET A 269 -30.82 21.37 -6.55
CA MET A 269 -29.73 22.10 -7.19
C MET A 269 -29.84 22.04 -8.72
N PRO A 270 -29.71 23.18 -9.43
CA PRO A 270 -29.59 23.16 -10.87
C PRO A 270 -28.27 22.50 -11.29
N LEU A 271 -28.24 21.95 -12.50
CA LEU A 271 -26.97 21.61 -13.13
C LEU A 271 -26.13 22.89 -13.33
N PRO A 272 -24.78 22.81 -13.29
CA PRO A 272 -23.93 23.96 -13.57
C PRO A 272 -24.28 24.66 -14.89
N TRP A 273 -24.61 23.86 -15.92
CA TRP A 273 -25.26 24.27 -17.16
C TRP A 273 -25.99 23.08 -17.78
N HIS A 274 -26.88 23.34 -18.76
CA HIS A 274 -27.82 22.35 -19.30
C HIS A 274 -27.17 21.04 -19.79
N ASN A 275 -26.04 21.11 -20.51
CA ASN A 275 -25.31 19.94 -21.03
C ASN A 275 -24.02 19.62 -20.23
N TYR A 276 -24.00 19.88 -18.93
CA TYR A 276 -22.82 19.66 -18.10
C TYR A 276 -22.31 18.21 -18.15
N ARG A 277 -23.23 17.25 -17.98
CA ARG A 277 -22.91 15.83 -17.96
C ARG A 277 -22.24 15.38 -19.26
N ASP A 278 -22.79 15.76 -20.41
CA ASP A 278 -22.26 15.36 -21.72
C ASP A 278 -20.87 15.96 -21.98
N HIS A 279 -20.65 17.20 -21.53
CA HIS A 279 -19.34 17.82 -21.62
C HIS A 279 -18.30 17.11 -20.75
N VAL A 280 -18.67 16.72 -19.52
CA VAL A 280 -17.80 15.92 -18.64
C VAL A 280 -17.52 14.57 -19.29
N GLN A 281 -18.55 13.86 -19.76
CA GLN A 281 -18.37 12.55 -20.40
C GLN A 281 -17.42 12.62 -21.60
N ARG A 282 -17.62 13.59 -22.50
CA ARG A 282 -16.73 13.82 -23.65
C ARG A 282 -15.29 14.09 -23.21
N ALA A 283 -15.08 14.95 -22.22
CA ALA A 283 -13.75 15.25 -21.72
C ALA A 283 -13.07 14.01 -21.12
N ILE A 284 -13.78 13.27 -20.26
CA ILE A 284 -13.29 12.06 -19.59
C ILE A 284 -12.91 10.96 -20.60
N SER A 285 -13.72 10.77 -21.65
CA SER A 285 -13.45 9.78 -22.70
C SER A 285 -12.16 10.07 -23.48
N SER A 286 -11.68 11.31 -23.49
CA SER A 286 -10.46 11.74 -24.20
C SER A 286 -9.21 11.84 -23.30
N ILE A 287 -9.31 11.47 -22.02
CA ILE A 287 -8.17 11.58 -21.09
C ILE A 287 -7.15 10.48 -21.33
N TRP A 288 -5.89 10.90 -21.52
CA TRP A 288 -4.72 10.06 -21.34
C TRP A 288 -4.27 10.11 -19.88
N VAL A 289 -4.32 8.96 -19.21
CA VAL A 289 -3.92 8.87 -17.80
C VAL A 289 -2.39 8.82 -17.72
N SER A 290 -1.80 9.79 -17.03
CA SER A 290 -0.38 9.80 -16.72
C SER A 290 -0.11 9.04 -15.43
N HIS A 291 0.92 8.21 -15.45
CA HIS A 291 1.45 7.49 -14.29
C HIS A 291 2.88 7.99 -14.12
N LYS A 292 3.27 8.31 -12.89
CA LYS A 292 4.62 8.80 -12.61
C LYS A 292 5.61 7.67 -12.91
N PRO A 293 6.54 7.85 -13.86
CA PRO A 293 7.54 6.83 -14.14
C PRO A 293 8.50 6.70 -12.94
N ASP A 294 8.73 5.46 -12.49
CA ASP A 294 9.80 5.13 -11.55
C ASP A 294 10.92 4.38 -12.29
N HIS A 295 11.82 5.15 -12.88
CA HIS A 295 12.93 4.62 -13.67
C HIS A 295 14.22 4.45 -12.86
N GLY A 296 14.12 4.45 -11.53
CA GLY A 296 15.25 4.14 -10.65
C GLY A 296 15.77 2.72 -10.92
N HIS A 297 17.09 2.56 -10.99
CA HIS A 297 17.70 1.23 -10.96
C HIS A 297 17.94 0.75 -9.52
N GLU A 298 17.64 1.60 -8.53
CA GLU A 298 18.02 1.45 -7.13
C GLU A 298 17.01 0.61 -6.32
N GLY A 299 16.53 -0.48 -6.91
CA GLY A 299 15.56 -1.38 -6.30
C GLY A 299 16.20 -2.58 -5.59
N ALA A 300 15.36 -3.45 -5.02
CA ALA A 300 15.81 -4.74 -4.52
C ALA A 300 16.48 -5.56 -5.63
N MET A 301 17.72 -6.03 -5.42
CA MET A 301 18.50 -6.78 -6.43
C MET A 301 18.13 -8.27 -6.49
N HIS A 302 17.73 -8.83 -5.36
CA HIS A 302 17.43 -10.25 -5.18
C HIS A 302 16.51 -10.42 -3.95
N ASN A 303 15.98 -11.61 -3.75
CA ASN A 303 15.24 -11.92 -2.52
C ASN A 303 16.14 -11.98 -1.28
N ASP A 304 15.55 -11.93 -0.10
CA ASP A 304 16.30 -11.91 1.17
C ASP A 304 16.79 -13.31 1.60
N THR A 305 16.33 -14.37 0.92
CA THR A 305 16.67 -15.74 1.27
C THR A 305 18.06 -16.08 0.77
N ALA A 306 18.99 -16.35 1.70
CA ALA A 306 20.30 -16.88 1.38
C ALA A 306 20.23 -18.40 1.17
N TYR A 307 20.61 -18.85 -0.03
CA TYR A 307 20.64 -20.24 -0.40
C TYR A 307 22.07 -20.80 -0.32
N GLY A 308 22.22 -22.00 0.23
CA GLY A 308 23.46 -22.76 0.14
C GLY A 308 23.61 -23.41 -1.23
N LEU A 309 24.83 -23.38 -1.80
CA LEU A 309 25.10 -23.87 -3.15
C LEU A 309 25.52 -25.34 -3.13
N LEU A 310 24.84 -26.20 -3.90
CA LEU A 310 25.13 -27.64 -3.98
C LEU A 310 25.82 -28.06 -5.29
N GLY A 311 26.00 -27.11 -6.21
CA GLY A 311 26.50 -27.38 -7.57
C GLY A 311 25.39 -27.81 -8.53
N ASN A 312 25.69 -27.80 -9.84
CA ASN A 312 24.76 -28.20 -10.91
C ASN A 312 23.40 -27.47 -10.88
N GLY A 313 23.37 -26.20 -10.46
CA GLY A 313 22.14 -25.41 -10.36
C GLY A 313 21.21 -25.78 -9.19
N ARG A 314 21.66 -26.68 -8.30
CA ARG A 314 20.95 -27.04 -7.07
C ARG A 314 21.34 -26.14 -5.91
N VAL A 315 20.34 -25.82 -5.11
CA VAL A 315 20.49 -25.02 -3.90
C VAL A 315 19.84 -25.70 -2.71
N SER A 316 20.24 -25.32 -1.49
CA SER A 316 19.56 -25.72 -0.27
C SER A 316 19.17 -24.53 0.58
N VAL A 317 18.04 -24.67 1.28
CA VAL A 317 17.53 -23.67 2.23
C VAL A 317 16.85 -24.39 3.38
N HIS A 318 16.95 -23.84 4.59
CA HIS A 318 16.14 -24.32 5.71
C HIS A 318 14.80 -23.58 5.73
N LYS A 319 13.70 -24.32 5.66
CA LYS A 319 12.34 -23.78 5.82
C LYS A 319 11.68 -24.41 7.05
N VAL A 320 10.77 -23.67 7.66
CA VAL A 320 9.92 -24.22 8.74
C VAL A 320 8.66 -24.78 8.10
N VAL A 321 8.49 -26.09 8.17
CA VAL A 321 7.28 -26.79 7.71
C VAL A 321 6.67 -27.47 8.92
N ASN A 322 5.41 -27.17 9.21
CA ASN A 322 4.69 -27.71 10.38
C ASN A 322 5.48 -27.54 11.69
N GLY A 323 6.10 -26.37 11.88
CA GLY A 323 6.88 -26.04 13.08
C GLY A 323 8.27 -26.70 13.16
N LYS A 324 8.64 -27.57 12.22
CA LYS A 324 9.96 -28.21 12.18
C LYS A 324 10.85 -27.54 11.13
N ARG A 325 12.11 -27.31 11.50
CA ARG A 325 13.12 -26.76 10.59
C ARG A 325 13.67 -27.87 9.71
N GLU A 326 13.26 -27.89 8.46
CA GLU A 326 13.66 -28.90 7.48
C GLU A 326 14.61 -28.29 6.45
N ARG A 327 15.61 -29.06 6.03
CA ARG A 327 16.49 -28.69 4.92
C ARG A 327 15.82 -29.12 3.63
N MET A 328 15.53 -28.16 2.77
CA MET A 328 15.00 -28.39 1.43
C MET A 328 16.08 -28.16 0.39
N GLU A 329 15.98 -28.90 -0.70
CA GLU A 329 16.84 -28.74 -1.87
C GLU A 329 15.97 -28.52 -3.10
N ASP A 330 16.33 -27.51 -3.90
CA ASP A 330 15.59 -27.10 -5.09
C ASP A 330 16.56 -26.89 -6.25
N ASN A 331 16.07 -27.05 -7.48
CA ASN A 331 16.75 -26.55 -8.67
C ASN A 331 16.39 -25.07 -8.84
N LEU A 332 17.34 -24.17 -8.64
CA LEU A 332 17.08 -22.74 -8.66
C LEU A 332 18.27 -21.97 -9.19
N LYS A 333 18.05 -21.16 -10.22
CA LYS A 333 19.05 -20.20 -10.70
C LYS A 333 19.17 -19.07 -9.68
N VAL A 334 20.38 -18.87 -9.17
CA VAL A 334 20.70 -17.85 -8.18
C VAL A 334 21.88 -17.00 -8.64
N ILE A 335 21.93 -15.77 -8.15
CA ILE A 335 23.09 -14.90 -8.22
C ILE A 335 24.06 -15.41 -7.16
N GLU A 336 25.19 -15.94 -7.62
CA GLU A 336 26.23 -16.50 -6.76
C GLU A 336 27.13 -15.41 -6.21
N PHE A 337 27.41 -15.46 -4.90
CA PHE A 337 28.31 -14.53 -4.22
C PHE A 337 29.57 -15.26 -3.75
N SER A 338 30.71 -14.67 -4.07
CA SER A 338 32.03 -15.06 -3.60
C SER A 338 32.66 -13.92 -2.80
N ASP A 339 33.70 -14.23 -2.01
CA ASP A 339 34.44 -13.23 -1.24
C ASP A 339 35.94 -13.51 -1.33
N ALA A 340 36.65 -12.62 -2.04
CA ALA A 340 38.09 -12.70 -2.25
C ALA A 340 38.90 -12.58 -0.95
N LYS A 341 38.34 -11.96 0.11
CA LYS A 341 39.01 -11.83 1.40
C LYS A 341 38.80 -13.04 2.31
N ALA A 342 37.86 -13.92 1.97
CA ALA A 342 37.49 -15.08 2.77
C ALA A 342 37.80 -16.43 2.07
N THR A 343 38.77 -16.45 1.16
CA THR A 343 39.20 -17.66 0.44
C THR A 343 39.72 -18.76 1.38
N ALA A 344 40.33 -18.40 2.51
CA ALA A 344 40.72 -19.38 3.53
C ALA A 344 39.53 -20.16 4.13
N ARG A 345 38.34 -19.53 4.18
CA ARG A 345 37.11 -20.12 4.72
C ARG A 345 36.30 -20.87 3.67
N HIS A 346 36.18 -20.28 2.47
CA HIS A 346 35.27 -20.78 1.43
C HIS A 346 35.98 -21.56 0.32
N GLY A 347 37.31 -21.46 0.26
CA GLY A 347 38.14 -22.06 -0.77
C GLY A 347 38.16 -21.25 -2.07
N VAL A 348 38.84 -21.85 -3.05
CA VAL A 348 38.93 -21.36 -4.44
C VAL A 348 38.45 -22.45 -5.38
N LEU A 349 37.98 -22.06 -6.56
CA LEU A 349 37.71 -22.97 -7.66
C LEU A 349 39.03 -23.49 -8.26
N SER A 350 38.95 -24.53 -9.08
CA SER A 350 40.11 -25.06 -9.82
C SER A 350 40.75 -24.02 -10.74
N THR A 351 40.01 -22.98 -11.13
CA THR A 351 40.48 -21.81 -11.90
C THR A 351 41.28 -20.81 -11.07
N GLY A 352 41.34 -20.97 -9.74
CA GLY A 352 41.99 -20.03 -8.81
C GLY A 352 41.07 -18.90 -8.33
N GLU A 353 39.85 -18.77 -8.86
CA GLU A 353 38.89 -17.75 -8.44
C GLU A 353 38.25 -18.09 -7.07
N PRO A 354 37.86 -17.08 -6.26
CA PRO A 354 37.17 -17.31 -4.99
C PRO A 354 35.89 -18.13 -5.19
N ARG A 355 35.76 -19.23 -4.42
CA ARG A 355 34.61 -20.13 -4.55
C ARG A 355 33.33 -19.43 -4.09
N PRO A 356 32.24 -19.45 -4.88
CA PRO A 356 30.95 -19.00 -4.41
C PRO A 356 30.45 -19.81 -3.22
N TYR A 357 29.93 -19.13 -2.20
CA TYR A 357 29.52 -19.78 -0.94
C TYR A 357 28.05 -19.62 -0.60
N LYS A 358 27.34 -18.70 -1.26
CA LYS A 358 25.91 -18.48 -1.12
C LYS A 358 25.30 -17.94 -2.41
N GLY A 359 24.02 -18.17 -2.60
CA GLY A 359 23.25 -17.63 -3.71
C GLY A 359 21.99 -16.91 -3.26
N TYR A 360 21.53 -15.96 -4.07
CA TYR A 360 20.24 -15.27 -3.89
C TYR A 360 19.42 -15.32 -5.18
N LYS A 361 18.09 -15.40 -5.08
CA LYS A 361 17.24 -15.46 -6.26
C LYS A 361 17.00 -14.06 -6.82
N GLY A 362 17.38 -13.82 -8.08
CA GLY A 362 17.18 -12.55 -8.77
C GLY A 362 15.76 -12.39 -9.33
N ASP A 363 14.78 -12.08 -8.47
CA ASP A 363 13.36 -11.93 -8.84
C ASP A 363 12.96 -10.48 -9.19
N SER A 364 13.93 -9.63 -9.52
CA SER A 364 13.73 -8.20 -9.75
C SER A 364 14.34 -7.77 -11.08
N ASN A 365 13.52 -7.14 -11.91
CA ASN A 365 13.90 -6.66 -13.23
C ASN A 365 13.88 -5.13 -13.24
N TYR A 366 14.97 -4.51 -13.72
CA TYR A 366 15.03 -3.06 -13.92
C TYR A 366 14.24 -2.67 -15.16
N CYS A 367 14.48 -3.36 -16.29
CA CYS A 367 13.82 -3.06 -17.55
C CYS A 367 13.87 -4.26 -18.51
N ILE A 368 13.14 -4.13 -19.62
CA ILE A 368 13.40 -4.91 -20.82
C ILE A 368 13.84 -3.98 -21.95
N GLU A 369 14.94 -4.34 -22.61
CA GLU A 369 15.43 -3.65 -23.79
C GLU A 369 14.98 -4.39 -25.04
N ILE A 370 14.41 -3.66 -25.97
CA ILE A 370 14.13 -4.13 -27.31
C ILE A 370 15.28 -3.67 -28.18
N ILE A 371 16.02 -4.63 -28.73
CA ILE A 371 17.21 -4.40 -29.56
C ILE A 371 16.97 -4.90 -30.98
N ARG A 372 17.72 -4.35 -31.94
CA ARG A 372 17.72 -4.83 -33.32
C ARG A 372 18.91 -5.77 -33.53
N ASN A 373 18.65 -6.98 -34.01
CA ASN A 373 19.70 -7.91 -34.41
C ASN A 373 20.19 -7.63 -35.84
N ASP A 374 21.21 -8.36 -36.28
CA ASP A 374 21.85 -8.15 -37.59
C ASP A 374 20.91 -8.44 -38.78
N LYS A 375 19.81 -9.16 -38.54
CA LYS A 375 18.76 -9.44 -39.54
C LYS A 375 17.60 -8.42 -39.49
N GLY A 376 17.73 -7.35 -38.73
CA GLY A 376 16.70 -6.33 -38.55
C GLY A 376 15.49 -6.78 -37.69
N LYS A 377 15.57 -7.94 -37.04
CA LYS A 377 14.50 -8.44 -36.16
C LYS A 377 14.69 -7.91 -34.74
N TRP A 378 13.55 -7.68 -34.08
CA TRP A 378 13.55 -7.22 -32.69
C TRP A 378 13.71 -8.38 -31.73
N GLU A 379 14.68 -8.26 -30.83
CA GLU A 379 14.94 -9.20 -29.73
C GLU A 379 14.71 -8.49 -28.39
N GLY A 380 14.25 -9.23 -27.38
CA GLY A 380 13.98 -8.70 -26.05
C GLY A 380 15.02 -9.19 -25.06
N GLU A 381 15.69 -8.27 -24.38
CA GLU A 381 16.70 -8.55 -23.36
C GLU A 381 16.23 -8.00 -22.01
N VAL A 382 16.00 -8.90 -21.05
CA VAL A 382 15.58 -8.52 -19.70
C VAL A 382 16.82 -8.20 -18.89
N ILE A 383 16.88 -6.98 -18.37
CA ILE A 383 17.97 -6.52 -17.51
C ILE A 383 17.48 -6.62 -16.07
N SER A 384 18.07 -7.55 -15.31
CA SER A 384 17.79 -7.67 -13.88
C SER A 384 18.28 -6.43 -13.13
N THR A 385 17.67 -6.16 -11.98
CA THR A 385 18.10 -5.05 -11.12
C THR A 385 19.55 -5.23 -10.68
N PHE A 386 19.97 -6.47 -10.38
CA PHE A 386 21.36 -6.78 -10.06
C PHE A 386 22.33 -6.45 -11.22
N GLU A 387 22.01 -6.85 -12.45
CA GLU A 387 22.82 -6.52 -13.64
C GLU A 387 22.91 -5.00 -13.85
N ALA A 388 21.80 -4.27 -13.66
CA ALA A 388 21.80 -2.81 -13.73
C ALA A 388 22.75 -2.18 -12.70
N TYR A 389 22.76 -2.67 -11.45
CA TYR A 389 23.70 -2.24 -10.42
C TYR A 389 25.16 -2.53 -10.80
N GLN A 390 25.46 -3.74 -11.30
CA GLN A 390 26.82 -4.08 -11.72
C GLN A 390 27.29 -3.18 -12.86
N LEU A 391 26.44 -2.94 -13.85
CA LEU A 391 26.76 -2.09 -14.99
C LEU A 391 27.01 -0.63 -14.57
N VAL A 392 26.16 -0.07 -13.69
CA VAL A 392 26.34 1.28 -13.16
C VAL A 392 27.62 1.38 -12.32
N ARG A 393 27.92 0.38 -11.50
CA ARG A 393 29.15 0.34 -10.71
C ARG A 393 30.41 0.34 -11.59
N GLN A 394 30.39 -0.36 -12.71
CA GLN A 394 31.56 -0.51 -13.58
C GLN A 394 31.71 0.64 -14.59
N HIS A 395 30.60 1.15 -15.13
CA HIS A 395 30.60 2.05 -16.28
C HIS A 395 29.76 3.31 -16.10
N GLY A 396 29.10 3.48 -14.95
CA GLY A 396 28.27 4.63 -14.63
C GLY A 396 26.86 4.60 -15.23
N LEU A 397 26.02 5.51 -14.74
CA LEU A 397 24.60 5.59 -15.12
C LEU A 397 24.36 5.91 -16.61
N ALA A 398 25.27 6.68 -17.23
CA ALA A 398 25.19 7.02 -18.65
C ALA A 398 25.25 5.76 -19.55
N ARG A 399 25.99 4.73 -19.12
CA ARG A 399 26.07 3.47 -19.87
C ARG A 399 24.79 2.64 -19.76
N LEU A 400 24.20 2.55 -18.58
CA LEU A 400 22.92 1.87 -18.35
C LEU A 400 21.78 2.56 -19.12
N ARG A 401 21.82 3.89 -19.22
CA ARG A 401 20.78 4.69 -19.89
C ARG A 401 21.18 5.16 -21.28
N HIS A 402 22.11 4.47 -21.94
CA HIS A 402 22.56 4.88 -23.27
C HIS A 402 21.36 4.97 -24.23
N PRO A 403 21.20 6.06 -25.00
CA PRO A 403 19.98 6.34 -25.75
C PRO A 403 19.87 5.51 -27.04
N LYS A 404 20.98 5.00 -27.57
CA LYS A 404 21.04 4.30 -28.87
C LYS A 404 21.51 2.85 -28.81
N LEU A 405 22.03 2.42 -27.66
CA LEU A 405 22.65 1.10 -27.50
C LEU A 405 22.07 0.41 -26.29
N GLY A 406 21.81 -0.89 -26.42
CA GLY A 406 21.44 -1.74 -25.30
C GLY A 406 22.62 -2.02 -24.38
N VAL A 407 22.36 -2.73 -23.28
CA VAL A 407 23.39 -3.22 -22.35
C VAL A 407 24.38 -4.13 -23.07
N ASN A 408 23.91 -4.97 -23.99
CA ASN A 408 24.76 -5.82 -24.83
C ASN A 408 25.52 -5.08 -25.95
N GLY A 409 25.34 -3.76 -26.10
CA GLY A 409 26.00 -2.93 -27.11
C GLY A 409 25.36 -2.96 -28.51
N ARG A 410 24.26 -3.68 -28.72
CA ARG A 410 23.50 -3.68 -29.98
C ARG A 410 22.61 -2.44 -30.11
N PRO A 411 22.19 -2.07 -31.35
CA PRO A 411 21.28 -0.95 -31.57
C PRO A 411 19.97 -1.11 -30.76
N LEU A 412 19.69 -0.12 -29.92
CA LEU A 412 18.49 -0.07 -29.10
C LEU A 412 17.32 0.45 -29.92
N VAL A 413 16.22 -0.30 -29.96
CA VAL A 413 14.94 0.16 -30.49
C VAL A 413 14.20 0.97 -29.43
N MET A 414 14.02 0.38 -28.24
CA MET A 414 13.42 1.04 -27.08
C MET A 414 13.80 0.33 -25.79
N ARG A 415 13.85 1.07 -24.70
CA ARG A 415 13.94 0.53 -23.33
C ARG A 415 12.59 0.73 -22.67
N LEU A 416 12.03 -0.34 -22.12
CA LEU A 416 10.72 -0.35 -21.47
C LEU A 416 10.90 -0.70 -20.00
N ILE A 417 10.48 0.22 -19.14
CA ILE A 417 10.42 0.05 -17.68
C ILE A 417 8.94 -0.07 -17.29
N ILE A 418 8.65 -0.62 -16.11
CA ILE A 418 7.29 -0.60 -15.56
C ILE A 418 6.74 0.82 -15.61
N ASP A 419 5.46 0.95 -15.98
CA ASP A 419 4.74 2.19 -16.19
C ASP A 419 5.13 3.03 -17.41
N ASP A 420 6.10 2.60 -18.23
CA ASP A 420 6.28 3.17 -19.58
C ASP A 420 5.06 2.87 -20.47
N TYR A 421 4.82 3.77 -21.42
CA TYR A 421 3.73 3.64 -22.40
C TYR A 421 4.23 3.20 -23.76
N VAL A 422 3.44 2.32 -24.38
CA VAL A 422 3.62 1.88 -25.75
C VAL A 422 2.32 2.12 -26.50
N LYS A 423 2.43 2.66 -27.72
CA LYS A 423 1.34 2.66 -28.69
C LYS A 423 1.60 1.60 -29.74
N LEU A 424 0.61 0.75 -29.99
CA LEU A 424 0.74 -0.37 -30.92
C LEU A 424 -0.59 -0.70 -31.58
N GLU A 425 -0.54 -1.47 -32.66
CA GLU A 425 -1.71 -2.06 -33.30
C GLU A 425 -2.11 -3.37 -32.61
N HIS A 426 -3.38 -3.48 -32.23
CA HIS A 426 -3.94 -4.66 -31.61
C HIS A 426 -5.42 -4.76 -31.97
N GLU A 427 -5.84 -5.92 -32.47
CA GLU A 427 -7.23 -6.16 -32.90
C GLU A 427 -7.75 -5.09 -33.87
N SER A 428 -6.92 -4.73 -34.86
CA SER A 428 -7.20 -3.73 -35.91
C SER A 428 -7.36 -2.27 -35.42
N HIS A 429 -6.97 -1.97 -34.19
CA HIS A 429 -7.01 -0.61 -33.63
C HIS A 429 -5.68 -0.23 -32.99
N HIS A 430 -5.39 1.07 -32.96
CA HIS A 430 -4.28 1.57 -32.14
C HIS A 430 -4.69 1.64 -30.67
N ARG A 431 -3.91 0.99 -29.81
CA ARG A 431 -4.07 1.04 -28.35
C ARG A 431 -2.87 1.70 -27.70
N VAL A 432 -3.14 2.46 -26.64
CA VAL A 432 -2.13 3.00 -25.73
C VAL A 432 -2.11 2.13 -24.48
N LEU A 433 -0.99 1.46 -24.28
CA LEU A 433 -0.81 0.43 -23.28
C LEU A 433 0.33 0.80 -22.34
N ARG A 434 0.15 0.54 -21.06
CA ARG A 434 1.14 0.73 -20.01
C ARG A 434 1.81 -0.61 -19.69
N VAL A 435 3.13 -0.62 -19.55
CA VAL A 435 3.89 -1.80 -19.12
C VAL A 435 3.52 -2.14 -17.68
N ALA A 436 2.95 -3.32 -17.45
CA ALA A 436 2.65 -3.82 -16.11
C ALA A 436 3.83 -4.57 -15.50
N TYR A 437 4.41 -5.51 -16.26
CA TYR A 437 5.65 -6.20 -15.90
C TYR A 437 6.28 -6.86 -17.14
N ALA A 438 7.55 -7.25 -17.03
CA ALA A 438 8.22 -8.15 -17.97
C ALA A 438 8.78 -9.36 -17.22
N ASN A 439 8.55 -10.56 -17.74
CA ASN A 439 9.08 -11.78 -17.15
C ASN A 439 10.47 -12.11 -17.71
N SER A 440 11.21 -13.02 -17.05
CA SER A 440 12.56 -13.41 -17.46
C SER A 440 12.64 -14.11 -18.82
N ALA A 441 11.51 -14.55 -19.39
CA ALA A 441 11.43 -15.11 -20.74
C ALA A 441 11.28 -14.04 -21.83
N GLY A 442 11.28 -12.74 -21.47
CA GLY A 442 11.15 -11.64 -22.42
C GLY A 442 9.71 -11.37 -22.88
N THR A 443 8.71 -11.95 -22.19
CA THR A 443 7.30 -11.62 -22.42
C THR A 443 6.92 -10.43 -21.55
N ILE A 444 6.26 -9.46 -22.17
CA ILE A 444 5.83 -8.21 -21.56
C ILE A 444 4.32 -8.24 -21.41
N ALA A 445 3.85 -7.96 -20.20
CA ALA A 445 2.44 -7.80 -19.88
C ALA A 445 2.08 -6.32 -19.89
N PHE A 446 0.99 -6.01 -20.56
CA PHE A 446 0.47 -4.65 -20.69
C PHE A 446 -0.97 -4.56 -20.19
N ALA A 447 -1.35 -3.38 -19.71
CA ALA A 447 -2.74 -3.02 -19.41
C ALA A 447 -3.06 -1.65 -20.03
N ASP A 448 -4.34 -1.35 -20.26
CA ASP A 448 -4.71 -0.01 -20.70
C ASP A 448 -4.37 1.03 -19.62
N HIS A 449 -3.97 2.22 -20.06
CA HIS A 449 -3.45 3.26 -19.17
C HIS A 449 -4.44 3.71 -18.08
N GLN A 450 -5.75 3.59 -18.35
CA GLN A 450 -6.81 3.97 -17.43
C GLN A 450 -7.14 2.91 -16.38
N GLU A 451 -6.71 1.66 -16.55
CA GLU A 451 -7.10 0.57 -15.65
C GLU A 451 -6.42 0.70 -14.28
N ALA A 452 -7.22 0.58 -13.22
CA ALA A 452 -6.78 0.54 -11.83
C ALA A 452 -6.91 -0.89 -11.26
N ASN A 453 -6.16 -1.16 -10.18
CA ASN A 453 -6.15 -2.47 -9.50
C ASN A 453 -5.83 -3.66 -10.43
N VAL A 454 -5.02 -3.41 -11.47
CA VAL A 454 -4.78 -4.35 -12.58
C VAL A 454 -4.35 -5.74 -12.08
N ASP A 455 -3.32 -5.83 -11.24
CA ASP A 455 -2.83 -7.12 -10.73
C ASP A 455 -3.90 -7.91 -9.98
N LYS A 456 -4.63 -7.26 -9.07
CA LYS A 456 -5.73 -7.88 -8.31
C LYS A 456 -6.81 -8.42 -9.25
N ARG A 457 -7.20 -7.62 -10.24
CA ARG A 457 -8.29 -7.94 -11.18
C ARG A 457 -7.89 -9.00 -12.20
N THR A 458 -6.61 -9.08 -12.55
CA THR A 458 -6.10 -10.19 -13.36
C THR A 458 -6.07 -11.50 -12.57
N ARG A 459 -5.68 -11.47 -11.28
CA ARG A 459 -5.72 -12.67 -10.42
C ARG A 459 -7.14 -13.21 -10.23
N SER A 460 -8.14 -12.33 -10.16
CA SER A 460 -9.56 -12.70 -10.09
C SER A 460 -10.20 -12.98 -11.45
N LYS A 461 -9.43 -12.93 -12.55
CA LYS A 461 -9.89 -13.12 -13.95
C LYS A 461 -10.95 -12.11 -14.43
N GLU A 462 -11.07 -10.96 -13.77
CA GLU A 462 -11.94 -9.86 -14.21
C GLU A 462 -11.31 -9.07 -15.37
N LEU A 463 -9.98 -9.00 -15.39
CA LEU A 463 -9.18 -8.32 -16.40
C LEU A 463 -8.14 -9.30 -16.96
N SER A 464 -7.69 -9.08 -18.18
CA SER A 464 -6.57 -9.82 -18.78
C SER A 464 -5.51 -8.85 -19.28
N TYR A 465 -4.24 -9.23 -19.09
CA TYR A 465 -3.13 -8.50 -19.69
C TYR A 465 -3.10 -8.72 -21.20
N VAL A 466 -2.63 -7.71 -21.93
CA VAL A 466 -2.17 -7.88 -23.31
C VAL A 466 -0.72 -8.32 -23.26
N PHE A 467 -0.40 -9.50 -23.78
CA PHE A 467 0.97 -10.01 -23.79
C PHE A 467 1.65 -9.77 -25.13
N LYS A 468 2.91 -9.31 -25.10
CA LYS A 468 3.75 -9.19 -26.28
C LYS A 468 5.18 -9.69 -26.02
N THR A 469 5.85 -10.08 -27.08
CA THR A 469 7.30 -10.32 -27.14
C THR A 469 7.91 -9.27 -28.06
N ALA A 470 9.24 -9.12 -28.09
CA ALA A 470 9.91 -8.16 -28.97
C ALA A 470 9.49 -8.31 -30.45
N GLY A 471 9.44 -9.54 -30.96
CA GLY A 471 8.99 -9.81 -32.33
C GLY A 471 7.51 -9.48 -32.57
N SER A 472 6.62 -9.68 -31.58
CA SER A 472 5.21 -9.30 -31.75
C SER A 472 4.98 -7.80 -31.58
N LEU A 473 5.81 -7.10 -30.81
CA LEU A 473 5.87 -5.63 -30.78
C LEU A 473 6.24 -5.07 -32.15
N GLN A 474 7.27 -5.64 -32.79
CA GLN A 474 7.68 -5.25 -34.15
C GLN A 474 6.52 -5.39 -35.15
N LYS A 475 5.85 -6.55 -35.16
CA LYS A 475 4.69 -6.82 -36.04
C LYS A 475 3.53 -5.87 -35.79
N SER A 476 3.32 -5.44 -34.55
CA SER A 476 2.26 -4.48 -34.19
C SER A 476 2.66 -3.01 -34.31
N GLN A 477 3.78 -2.69 -34.98
CA GLN A 477 4.27 -1.31 -35.12
C GLN A 477 4.36 -0.57 -33.79
N ALA A 478 4.80 -1.29 -32.75
CA ALA A 478 4.85 -0.77 -31.40
C ALA A 478 5.91 0.32 -31.28
N ARG A 479 5.60 1.38 -30.53
CA ARG A 479 6.54 2.46 -30.25
C ARG A 479 6.32 3.00 -28.86
N ARG A 480 7.41 3.41 -28.21
CA ARG A 480 7.32 4.10 -26.92
C ARG A 480 6.73 5.50 -27.13
N ILE A 481 5.79 5.86 -26.27
CA ILE A 481 5.18 7.18 -26.21
C ILE A 481 5.34 7.73 -24.78
N THR A 482 5.11 9.02 -24.59
CA THR A 482 5.08 9.63 -23.25
C THR A 482 3.79 10.42 -23.07
N ILE A 483 3.30 10.46 -21.83
CA ILE A 483 2.14 11.25 -21.44
C ILE A 483 2.60 12.20 -20.35
N SER A 484 2.53 13.52 -20.60
CA SER A 484 2.93 14.53 -19.62
C SER A 484 2.06 14.46 -18.35
N PRO A 485 2.48 15.07 -17.22
CA PRO A 485 1.68 15.08 -16.00
C PRO A 485 0.26 15.68 -16.16
N ILE A 486 0.05 16.51 -17.19
CA ILE A 486 -1.25 17.11 -17.52
C ILE A 486 -2.03 16.34 -18.59
N GLY A 487 -1.54 15.18 -19.04
CA GLY A 487 -2.24 14.31 -19.98
C GLY A 487 -1.94 14.58 -21.47
N GLU A 488 -0.89 15.33 -21.79
CA GLU A 488 -0.50 15.55 -23.20
C GLU A 488 0.28 14.35 -23.73
N LEU A 489 -0.21 13.76 -24.82
CA LEU A 489 0.42 12.64 -25.50
C LEU A 489 1.51 13.14 -26.46
N HIS A 490 2.72 12.62 -26.28
CA HIS A 490 3.81 12.75 -27.25
C HIS A 490 4.07 11.39 -27.93
N ASP A 491 3.65 11.29 -29.20
CA ASP A 491 3.83 10.11 -30.06
C ASP A 491 4.84 10.44 -31.17
N PRO A 492 6.06 9.88 -31.14
CA PRO A 492 7.09 10.16 -32.14
C PRO A 492 6.83 9.49 -33.51
N GLY A 493 5.74 8.72 -33.64
CA GLY A 493 5.47 7.90 -34.82
C GLY A 493 6.27 6.59 -34.82
N PHE A 494 5.82 5.61 -35.60
CA PHE A 494 6.54 4.36 -35.77
C PHE A 494 7.71 4.55 -36.73
N LYS A 495 8.86 3.99 -36.40
CA LYS A 495 10.07 4.00 -37.23
C LYS A 495 10.56 2.56 -37.37
N GLU A 496 10.75 2.12 -38.61
CA GLU A 496 11.04 0.72 -38.94
C GLU A 496 12.40 0.22 -38.47
#